data_AF-A0A0N9HXZ7-F1
#
_entry.id   AF-A0A0N9HXZ7-F1
#
_cell.length_a   1.000
_cell.length_b   1.000
_cell.length_c   1.000
_cell.angle_alpha   90.00
_cell.angle_beta   90.00
_cell.angle_gamma   90.00
#
_symmetry.space_group_name_H-M   'P 1'
#
loop_
_entity.id
_entity.type
_entity.pdbx_description
1 polymer ?
#
loop_
_entity_poly.entity_id
_entity_poly.type
_entity_poly.pdbx_seq_one_letter_code
_entity_poly.pdbx_strand_id
1 'polypeptide(L)'
;MLHEQSMPDPYRIAVVPAFPFQALAADRMTPEQLLGRVSRAGHEGLIAKLRTSKYSPGQRPDFWLKHPLIHPKEVVVCGWRPGQNRLAGTLGGLLLGAQDPDTGNLVYIGDVGTGFSERERTDLQAGLHSIERARIRSRSRRRATTCAGHGQSEWMCPCEVRGVA
;
A
#
# COMPACT_ATOMS: atom_id res chain seq x y z
N MET A 1 12.82 18.12 19.52
CA MET A 1 13.65 17.24 20.35
C MET A 1 13.45 15.82 19.83
N LEU A 2 14.47 15.20 19.23
CA LEU A 2 14.37 13.81 18.75
C LEU A 2 14.32 12.91 19.98
N HIS A 3 13.22 12.20 20.17
CA HIS A 3 13.09 11.22 21.24
C HIS A 3 13.70 9.90 20.76
N GLU A 4 14.53 9.30 21.58
CA GLU A 4 15.12 7.99 21.33
C GLU A 4 14.00 6.95 21.25
N GLN A 5 13.86 6.29 20.10
CA GLN A 5 12.93 5.17 19.95
C GLN A 5 13.66 3.89 20.34
N SER A 6 13.15 3.19 21.35
CA SER A 6 13.63 1.86 21.69
C SER A 6 13.33 0.91 20.53
N MET A 7 14.39 0.36 19.94
CA MET A 7 14.25 -0.66 18.90
C MET A 7 13.70 -1.95 19.55
N PRO A 8 12.50 -2.43 19.16
CA PRO A 8 11.83 -3.53 19.85
C PRO A 8 12.57 -4.87 19.70
N ASP A 9 13.48 -4.98 18.74
CA ASP A 9 14.34 -6.14 18.52
C ASP A 9 15.72 -5.66 18.06
N PRO A 10 16.78 -5.81 18.89
CA PRO A 10 18.13 -5.34 18.55
C PRO A 10 18.75 -6.11 17.38
N TYR A 11 18.18 -7.25 16.97
CA TYR A 11 18.65 -8.06 15.86
C TYR A 11 17.95 -7.75 14.53
N ARG A 12 16.97 -6.84 14.50
CA ARG A 12 16.33 -6.35 13.25
C ARG A 12 17.17 -5.29 12.53
N ILE A 13 18.46 -5.55 12.35
CA ILE A 13 19.35 -4.70 11.56
C ILE A 13 19.67 -5.42 10.26
N ALA A 14 19.25 -4.84 9.13
CA ALA A 14 19.64 -5.30 7.80
C ALA A 14 20.58 -4.27 7.17
N VAL A 15 21.79 -4.69 6.85
CA VAL A 15 22.72 -3.87 6.06
C VAL A 15 22.44 -4.11 4.58
N VAL A 16 21.81 -3.15 3.92
CA VAL A 16 21.51 -3.23 2.49
C VAL A 16 22.81 -3.04 1.70
N PRO A 17 23.13 -3.91 0.72
CA PRO A 17 24.35 -3.80 -0.05
C PRO A 17 24.36 -2.53 -0.91
N ALA A 18 25.55 -1.93 -1.06
CA ALA A 18 25.79 -0.83 -1.98
C ALA A 18 26.52 -1.34 -3.24
N PHE A 19 26.12 -0.85 -4.40
CA PHE A 19 26.70 -1.24 -5.69
C PHE A 19 27.39 -0.02 -6.33
N PRO A 20 28.71 0.12 -6.21
CA PRO A 20 29.42 1.23 -6.84
C PRO A 20 29.45 1.04 -8.36
N PHE A 21 29.50 2.16 -9.09
CA PHE A 21 29.51 2.16 -10.57
C PHE A 21 30.62 1.26 -11.14
N GLN A 22 31.81 1.27 -10.55
CA GLN A 22 32.93 0.47 -11.02
C GLN A 22 32.66 -1.04 -10.96
N ALA A 23 31.98 -1.51 -9.90
CA ALA A 23 31.63 -2.92 -9.77
C ALA A 23 30.55 -3.32 -10.79
N LEU A 24 29.52 -2.48 -10.95
CA LEU A 24 28.48 -2.71 -11.96
C LEU A 24 29.04 -2.72 -13.38
N ALA A 25 29.98 -1.82 -13.68
CA ALA A 25 30.63 -1.75 -14.99
C ALA A 25 31.52 -2.98 -15.26
N ALA A 26 32.29 -3.44 -14.27
CA ALA A 26 33.11 -4.64 -14.38
C ALA A 26 32.27 -5.90 -14.67
N ASP A 27 31.12 -6.03 -13.99
CA ASP A 27 30.18 -7.14 -14.18
C ASP A 27 29.28 -6.98 -15.42
N ARG A 28 29.39 -5.85 -16.15
CA ARG A 28 28.47 -5.43 -17.22
C ARG A 28 26.99 -5.51 -16.78
N MET A 29 26.72 -5.19 -15.53
CA MET A 29 25.40 -5.29 -14.92
C MET A 29 24.53 -4.09 -15.30
N THR A 30 23.39 -4.36 -15.95
CA THR A 30 22.42 -3.31 -16.27
C THR A 30 21.53 -2.97 -15.05
N PRO A 31 20.92 -1.78 -15.01
CA PRO A 31 19.94 -1.43 -13.98
C PRO A 31 18.80 -2.45 -13.84
N GLU A 32 18.30 -3.01 -14.94
CA GLU A 32 17.23 -4.01 -14.96
C GLU A 32 17.69 -5.33 -14.31
N GLN A 33 18.91 -5.77 -14.62
CA GLN A 33 19.48 -6.97 -14.00
C GLN A 33 19.68 -6.78 -12.49
N LEU A 34 20.12 -5.60 -12.07
CA LEU A 34 20.27 -5.25 -10.67
C LEU A 34 18.91 -5.22 -9.95
N LEU A 35 17.88 -4.62 -10.56
CA LEU A 35 16.50 -4.67 -10.04
C LEU A 35 15.99 -6.10 -9.89
N GLY A 36 16.27 -6.98 -10.86
CA GLY A 36 15.95 -8.40 -10.76
C GLY A 36 16.64 -9.10 -9.58
N ARG A 37 17.90 -8.75 -9.29
CA ARG A 37 18.64 -9.27 -8.13
C ARG A 37 18.05 -8.77 -6.81
N VAL A 38 17.74 -7.48 -6.74
CA VAL A 38 17.09 -6.82 -5.59
C VAL A 38 15.72 -7.41 -5.30
N SER A 39 14.94 -7.69 -6.35
CA SER A 39 13.64 -8.36 -6.25
C SER A 39 13.75 -9.76 -5.67
N ARG A 40 14.67 -10.59 -6.18
CA ARG A 40 14.92 -11.94 -5.64
C ARG A 40 15.43 -11.94 -4.19
N ALA A 41 16.09 -10.86 -3.78
CA ALA A 41 16.57 -10.68 -2.41
C ALA A 41 15.48 -10.14 -1.45
N GLY A 42 14.25 -9.89 -1.92
CA GLY A 42 13.14 -9.42 -1.10
C GLY A 42 13.25 -7.96 -0.65
N HIS A 43 14.05 -7.15 -1.33
CA HIS A 43 14.17 -5.72 -1.04
C HIS A 43 13.05 -4.92 -1.70
N GLU A 44 12.75 -3.72 -1.17
CA GLU A 44 11.72 -2.83 -1.72
C GLU A 44 12.07 -2.31 -3.12
N GLY A 45 13.36 -2.13 -3.42
CA GLY A 45 13.85 -1.59 -4.68
C GLY A 45 15.24 -0.99 -4.55
N LEU A 46 15.56 -0.06 -5.44
CA LEU A 46 16.85 0.62 -5.51
C LEU A 46 16.73 2.11 -5.19
N ILE A 47 17.76 2.66 -4.57
CA ILE A 47 17.99 4.11 -4.54
C ILE A 47 19.29 4.39 -5.31
N ALA A 48 19.19 5.06 -6.45
CA ALA A 48 20.34 5.55 -7.18
C ALA A 48 20.77 6.91 -6.60
N LYS A 49 22.01 7.00 -6.11
CA LYS A 49 22.57 8.23 -5.53
C LYS A 49 23.77 8.69 -6.34
N LEU A 50 23.76 9.94 -6.79
CA LEU A 50 24.95 10.54 -7.38
C LEU A 50 26.02 10.74 -6.28
N ARG A 51 27.16 10.06 -6.38
CA ARG A 51 28.20 10.08 -5.34
C ARG A 51 28.76 11.47 -5.02
N THR A 52 28.74 12.38 -5.99
CA THR A 52 29.23 13.76 -5.86
C THR A 52 28.16 14.73 -5.35
N SER A 53 26.91 14.27 -5.17
CA SER A 53 25.82 15.12 -4.67
C SER A 53 26.02 15.46 -3.19
N LYS A 54 25.69 16.71 -2.83
CA LYS A 54 25.62 17.14 -1.44
C LYS A 54 24.30 16.71 -0.83
N TYR A 55 24.31 16.42 0.47
CA TYR A 55 23.07 16.25 1.23
C TYR A 55 22.44 17.62 1.47
N SER A 56 21.17 17.78 1.10
CA SER A 56 20.40 19.03 1.24
C SER A 56 19.14 18.79 2.07
N PRO A 57 19.20 18.99 3.40
CA PRO A 57 18.07 18.76 4.28
C PRO A 57 16.83 19.57 3.87
N GLY A 58 15.64 18.97 3.98
CA GLY A 58 14.36 19.61 3.62
C GLY A 58 14.08 19.74 2.12
N GLN A 59 15.04 19.33 1.28
CA GLN A 59 14.90 19.32 -0.18
C GLN A 59 14.87 17.89 -0.71
N ARG A 60 14.19 17.70 -1.85
CA ARG A 60 14.17 16.43 -2.58
C ARG A 60 14.82 16.61 -3.96
N PRO A 61 16.16 16.72 -4.02
CA PRO A 61 16.85 16.92 -5.30
C PRO A 61 16.89 15.64 -6.14
N ASP A 62 16.93 15.78 -7.46
CA ASP A 62 16.91 14.66 -8.42
C ASP A 62 18.20 13.84 -8.48
N PHE A 63 19.12 14.03 -7.52
CA PHE A 63 20.34 13.26 -7.39
C PHE A 63 20.13 11.93 -6.64
N TRP A 64 18.97 11.75 -5.99
CA TRP A 64 18.60 10.57 -5.21
C TRP A 64 17.28 10.01 -5.75
N LEU A 65 17.38 9.08 -6.70
CA LEU A 65 16.24 8.52 -7.41
C LEU A 65 15.81 7.21 -6.78
N LYS A 66 14.55 7.13 -6.32
CA LYS A 66 13.94 5.89 -5.83
C LYS A 66 13.33 5.12 -6.99
N HIS A 67 13.69 3.86 -7.12
CA HIS A 67 13.14 2.93 -8.09
C HIS A 67 12.54 1.72 -7.33
N PRO A 68 11.30 1.84 -6.85
CA PRO A 68 10.64 0.77 -6.10
C PRO A 68 10.22 -0.36 -7.03
N LEU A 69 10.21 -1.59 -6.51
CA LEU A 69 9.63 -2.73 -7.18
C LEU A 69 8.12 -2.74 -6.96
N ILE A 70 7.39 -2.45 -8.03
CA ILE A 70 5.93 -2.40 -8.01
C ILE A 70 5.38 -3.76 -8.38
N HIS A 71 4.58 -4.34 -7.48
CA HIS A 71 3.90 -5.62 -7.70
C HIS A 71 2.40 -5.36 -7.77
N PRO A 72 1.84 -5.11 -8.97
CA PRO A 72 0.41 -4.88 -9.10
C PRO A 72 -0.37 -6.14 -8.68
N LYS A 73 -1.51 -5.91 -8.02
CA LYS A 73 -2.43 -6.96 -7.61
C LYS A 73 -3.83 -6.55 -8.03
N GLU A 74 -4.54 -7.49 -8.62
CA GLU A 74 -5.97 -7.36 -8.83
C GLU A 74 -6.68 -7.61 -7.51
N VAL A 75 -7.67 -6.78 -7.23
CA VAL A 75 -8.38 -6.75 -5.95
C VAL A 75 -9.85 -6.47 -6.20
N VAL A 76 -10.70 -6.94 -5.30
CA VAL A 76 -12.14 -6.69 -5.33
C VAL A 76 -12.43 -5.43 -4.52
N VAL A 77 -13.20 -4.50 -5.09
CA VAL A 77 -13.71 -3.35 -4.34
C VAL A 77 -14.94 -3.80 -3.55
N CYS A 78 -14.80 -3.89 -2.22
CA CYS A 78 -15.89 -4.32 -1.34
C CYS A 78 -16.80 -3.15 -0.91
N GLY A 79 -16.30 -1.92 -1.04
CA GLY A 79 -17.05 -0.69 -0.82
C GLY A 79 -16.14 0.51 -0.69
N TRP A 80 -16.64 1.59 -0.10
CA TRP A 80 -15.93 2.87 -0.04
C TRP A 80 -16.26 3.66 1.23
N ARG A 81 -15.36 4.60 1.57
CA ARG A 81 -15.55 5.57 2.66
C ARG A 81 -15.68 6.99 2.12
N PRO A 82 -16.51 7.85 2.74
CA PRO A 82 -16.58 9.25 2.38
C PRO A 82 -15.25 9.96 2.67
N GLY A 83 -14.93 10.96 1.85
CA GLY A 83 -13.76 11.82 2.05
C GLY A 83 -13.94 12.76 3.24
N GLN A 84 -12.81 13.16 3.81
CA GLN A 84 -12.75 14.08 4.95
C GLN A 84 -12.00 15.36 4.54
N ASN A 85 -12.21 16.44 5.28
CA ASN A 85 -11.54 17.73 5.07
C ASN A 85 -11.69 18.23 3.62
N ARG A 86 -10.58 18.42 2.90
CA ARG A 86 -10.56 18.85 1.48
C ARG A 86 -11.35 17.90 0.55
N LEU A 87 -11.51 16.64 0.94
CA LEU A 87 -12.24 15.63 0.17
C LEU A 87 -13.69 15.44 0.66
N ALA A 88 -14.20 16.29 1.56
CA ALA A 88 -15.58 16.20 2.02
C ALA A 88 -16.57 16.23 0.85
N GLY A 89 -17.56 15.34 0.86
CA GLY A 89 -18.54 15.18 -0.22
C GLY A 89 -18.07 14.32 -1.40
N THR A 90 -16.80 13.92 -1.42
CA THR A 90 -16.24 13.03 -2.46
C THR A 90 -15.92 11.63 -1.92
N LEU A 91 -15.52 10.71 -2.79
CA LEU A 91 -14.93 9.45 -2.39
C LEU A 91 -13.61 9.67 -1.64
N GLY A 92 -13.51 9.15 -0.42
CA GLY A 92 -12.32 9.26 0.44
C GLY A 92 -11.36 8.10 0.29
N GLY A 93 -11.88 6.90 0.06
CA GLY A 93 -11.08 5.71 -0.22
C GLY A 93 -11.92 4.48 -0.51
N LEU A 94 -11.29 3.49 -1.12
CA LEU A 94 -11.86 2.18 -1.44
C LEU A 94 -11.45 1.17 -0.37
N LEU A 95 -12.37 0.28 -0.02
CA LEU A 95 -12.13 -0.87 0.84
C LEU A 95 -11.92 -2.09 -0.06
N LEU A 96 -10.78 -2.75 0.09
CA LEU A 96 -10.31 -3.78 -0.81
C LEU A 96 -10.41 -5.16 -0.17
N GLY A 97 -10.80 -6.14 -0.98
CA GLY A 97 -10.81 -7.54 -0.61
C GLY A 97 -10.08 -8.40 -1.64
N ALA A 98 -9.65 -9.58 -1.20
CA ALA A 98 -9.13 -10.65 -2.04
C ALA A 98 -9.79 -11.97 -1.66
N GLN A 99 -9.91 -12.88 -2.62
CA GLN A 99 -10.45 -14.21 -2.35
C GLN A 99 -9.38 -15.10 -1.72
N ASP A 100 -9.72 -15.72 -0.59
CA ASP A 100 -8.92 -16.77 0.03
C ASP A 100 -8.97 -18.02 -0.86
N PRO A 101 -7.83 -18.52 -1.35
CA PRO A 101 -7.80 -19.68 -2.25
C PRO A 101 -8.26 -20.98 -1.58
N ASP A 102 -8.07 -21.12 -0.26
CA ASP A 102 -8.40 -22.35 0.46
C ASP A 102 -9.87 -22.38 0.85
N THR A 103 -10.40 -21.23 1.29
CA THR A 103 -11.78 -21.16 1.81
C THR A 103 -12.78 -20.59 0.80
N GLY A 104 -12.31 -19.98 -0.28
CA GLY A 104 -13.13 -19.27 -1.28
C GLY A 104 -13.77 -17.99 -0.76
N ASN A 105 -13.52 -17.61 0.49
CA ASN A 105 -14.14 -16.45 1.13
C ASN A 105 -13.46 -15.15 0.70
N LEU A 106 -14.24 -14.07 0.63
CA LEU A 106 -13.70 -12.73 0.43
C LEU A 106 -13.13 -12.19 1.76
N VAL A 107 -11.85 -11.87 1.76
CA VAL A 107 -11.10 -11.38 2.93
C VAL A 107 -10.70 -9.93 2.69
N TYR A 108 -10.91 -9.07 3.69
CA TYR A 108 -10.44 -7.69 3.65
C TYR A 108 -8.92 -7.62 3.70
N ILE A 109 -8.32 -6.84 2.80
CA ILE A 109 -6.85 -6.72 2.67
C ILE A 109 -6.33 -5.31 2.90
N GLY A 110 -7.21 -4.33 3.10
CA GLY A 110 -6.84 -2.94 3.38
C GLY A 110 -7.68 -1.92 2.61
N ASP A 111 -7.33 -0.66 2.79
CA ASP A 111 -7.97 0.48 2.14
C ASP A 111 -6.98 1.33 1.34
N VAL A 112 -7.46 1.96 0.27
CA VAL A 112 -6.68 2.89 -0.54
C VAL A 112 -7.43 4.21 -0.68
N GLY A 113 -6.79 5.31 -0.26
CA GLY A 113 -7.36 6.66 -0.33
C GLY A 113 -6.59 7.63 -1.24
N THR A 114 -5.43 7.23 -1.73
CA THR A 114 -4.52 8.06 -2.55
C THR A 114 -4.40 7.48 -3.96
N GLY A 115 -3.84 8.26 -4.89
CA GLY A 115 -3.66 7.84 -6.29
C GLY A 115 -4.82 8.18 -7.23
N PHE A 116 -5.92 8.73 -6.71
CA PHE A 116 -7.05 9.20 -7.51
C PHE A 116 -7.02 10.71 -7.73
N SER A 117 -7.11 11.13 -8.98
CA SER A 117 -7.47 12.48 -9.41
C SER A 117 -8.89 12.83 -8.99
N GLU A 118 -9.22 14.13 -9.04
CA GLU A 118 -10.57 14.60 -8.69
C GLU A 118 -11.63 14.02 -9.63
N ARG A 119 -11.32 13.92 -10.93
CA ARG A 119 -12.20 13.29 -11.92
C ARG A 119 -12.43 11.81 -11.62
N GLU A 120 -11.38 11.04 -11.33
CA GLU A 120 -11.51 9.62 -11.00
C GLU A 120 -12.36 9.40 -9.75
N ARG A 121 -12.27 10.28 -8.74
CA ARG A 121 -13.13 10.21 -7.56
C ARG A 121 -14.59 10.39 -7.90
N THR A 122 -14.92 11.36 -8.76
CA THR A 122 -16.30 11.59 -9.22
C THR A 122 -16.82 10.39 -9.99
N ASP A 123 -16.04 9.87 -10.93
CA ASP A 123 -16.43 8.73 -11.76
C ASP A 123 -16.61 7.46 -10.92
N LEU A 124 -15.67 7.17 -10.01
CA LEU A 124 -15.77 6.05 -9.08
C LEU A 124 -16.98 6.19 -8.14
N GLN A 125 -17.23 7.38 -7.61
CA GLN A 125 -18.35 7.61 -6.71
C GLN A 125 -19.69 7.39 -7.43
N ALA A 126 -19.85 7.91 -8.64
CA ALA A 126 -21.05 7.69 -9.44
C ALA A 126 -21.25 6.20 -9.78
N GLY A 127 -20.19 5.53 -10.20
CA GLY A 127 -20.20 4.09 -10.49
C GLY A 127 -20.60 3.28 -9.26
N LEU A 128 -19.94 3.51 -8.12
CA LEU A 128 -20.19 2.77 -6.87
C LEU A 128 -21.57 3.04 -6.30
N HIS A 129 -22.10 4.27 -6.40
CA HIS A 129 -23.48 4.57 -5.97
C HIS A 129 -24.52 3.78 -6.77
N SER A 130 -24.29 3.51 -8.06
CA SER A 130 -25.24 2.78 -8.90
C SER A 130 -25.40 1.30 -8.51
N ILE A 131 -24.35 0.71 -7.94
CA ILE A 131 -24.27 -0.69 -7.53
C ILE A 131 -24.25 -0.87 -6.01
N GLU A 132 -24.42 0.24 -5.28
CA GLU A 132 -24.47 0.27 -3.82
C GLU A 132 -25.69 -0.53 -3.34
N ARG A 133 -25.45 -1.55 -2.51
CA ARG A 133 -26.52 -2.34 -1.91
C ARG A 133 -26.81 -1.84 -0.50
N ALA A 134 -28.10 -1.79 -0.16
CA ALA A 134 -28.52 -1.54 1.21
C ALA A 134 -27.87 -2.55 2.16
N ARG A 135 -27.38 -2.05 3.29
CA ARG A 135 -26.68 -2.81 4.35
C ARG A 135 -27.37 -4.14 4.59
N ILE A 136 -26.74 -5.24 4.18
CA ILE A 136 -27.19 -6.58 4.56
C ILE A 136 -26.98 -6.67 6.07
N ARG A 137 -28.05 -6.56 6.87
CA ARG A 137 -28.05 -7.10 8.24
C ARG A 137 -27.90 -8.60 8.08
N SER A 138 -26.67 -9.10 8.07
CA SER A 138 -26.42 -10.53 7.97
C SER A 138 -27.08 -11.21 9.17
N ARG A 139 -28.17 -11.93 8.89
CA ARG A 139 -28.89 -12.76 9.88
C ARG A 139 -28.09 -14.00 10.28
N SER A 140 -26.97 -14.28 9.59
CA SER A 140 -26.11 -15.43 9.80
C SER A 140 -24.80 -15.03 10.48
N ARG A 141 -24.74 -15.26 11.79
CA ARG A 141 -23.53 -15.20 12.63
C ARG A 141 -22.43 -16.20 12.23
N ARG A 142 -22.53 -16.87 11.07
CA ARG A 142 -21.80 -18.13 10.78
C ARG A 142 -20.77 -18.08 9.64
N ARG A 143 -20.49 -16.95 9.01
CA ARG A 143 -19.36 -16.82 8.05
C ARG A 143 -18.67 -15.45 8.09
N ALA A 144 -18.55 -14.85 9.27
CA ALA A 144 -17.56 -13.80 9.47
C ALA A 144 -16.30 -14.51 10.00
N THR A 145 -15.41 -14.91 9.09
CA THR A 145 -14.09 -15.39 9.51
C THR A 145 -13.41 -14.26 10.29
N THR A 146 -12.99 -14.60 11.49
CA THR A 146 -12.46 -13.75 12.56
C THR A 146 -11.47 -12.69 12.07
N CYS A 147 -11.84 -11.42 12.23
CA CYS A 147 -10.88 -10.32 12.35
C CYS A 147 -10.29 -10.39 13.76
N ALA A 148 -9.20 -11.14 13.94
CA ALA A 148 -8.50 -11.21 15.22
C ALA A 148 -7.10 -10.59 15.08
N GLY A 149 -6.84 -9.57 15.91
CA GLY A 149 -5.49 -9.19 16.34
C GLY A 149 -4.92 -7.91 15.72
N HIS A 150 -5.18 -6.76 16.33
CA HIS A 150 -4.17 -5.85 16.91
C HIS A 150 -4.84 -4.54 17.37
N GLY A 151 -4.38 -4.04 18.51
CA GLY A 151 -5.07 -3.06 19.36
C GLY A 151 -5.28 -1.67 18.75
N GLN A 152 -6.33 -1.03 19.25
CA GLN A 152 -6.61 0.41 19.24
C GLN A 152 -6.85 1.10 17.88
N SER A 153 -7.30 0.36 16.87
CA SER A 153 -8.26 0.92 15.93
C SER A 153 -9.61 0.27 16.19
N GLU A 154 -10.61 1.10 16.46
CA GLU A 154 -12.00 0.70 16.53
C GLU A 154 -12.37 0.17 15.14
N TRP A 155 -12.34 -1.16 15.01
CA TRP A 155 -12.54 -1.84 13.74
C TRP A 155 -13.91 -1.47 13.19
N MET A 156 -13.92 -0.73 12.08
CA MET A 156 -15.13 -0.48 11.32
C MET A 156 -15.61 -1.83 10.79
N CYS A 157 -16.65 -2.36 11.44
CA CYS A 157 -17.22 -3.66 11.15
C CYS A 157 -17.62 -3.69 9.65
N PRO A 158 -17.46 -4.79 8.90
CA PRO A 158 -17.84 -4.89 7.48
C PRO A 158 -19.29 -4.49 7.18
N CYS A 159 -20.13 -4.33 8.22
CA CYS A 159 -21.48 -3.82 8.12
C CYS A 159 -21.59 -2.29 7.96
N GLU A 160 -20.54 -1.48 8.15
CA GLU A 160 -20.52 -0.05 7.81
C GLU A 160 -20.02 0.24 6.39
N VAL A 161 -19.62 -0.80 5.68
CA VAL A 161 -19.29 -0.74 4.26
C VAL A 161 -20.56 -0.58 3.45
N ARG A 162 -20.62 0.49 2.65
CA ARG A 162 -21.58 0.60 1.55
C ARG A 162 -21.18 -0.44 0.51
N GLY A 163 -21.83 -1.60 0.58
CA GLY A 163 -21.42 -2.80 -0.13
C GLY A 163 -21.56 -2.64 -1.63
N VAL A 164 -20.47 -2.96 -2.33
CA VAL A 164 -20.45 -3.16 -3.78
C VAL A 164 -19.93 -4.58 -4.00
N ALA A 165 -20.68 -5.37 -4.75
CA ALA A 165 -20.30 -6.74 -5.10
C ALA A 165 -20.66 -6.99 -6.55
#